data_AF-A0A380E2X2-F1
#
_entry.id   AF-A0A380E2X2-F1
#
_cell.length_a   1.000
_cell.length_b   1.000
_cell.length_c   1.000
_cell.angle_alpha   90.00
_cell.angle_beta   90.00
_cell.angle_gamma   90.00
#
_symmetry.space_group_name_H-M   'P 1'
#
loop_
_entity.id
_entity.type
_entity.pdbx_description
1 polymer ?
#
loop_
_entity_poly.entity_id
_entity_poly.type
_entity_poly.pdbx_seq_one_letter_code
_entity_poly.pdbx_strand_id
1 'polypeptide(L)' 'MSNEILIVDDEDRIRRLLKMYLERESFEIHEASMAKRLMNLQWRIIMLAYY' A
#
# COMPACT_ATOMS: atom_id res chain seq x y z
N MET A 1 7.78 -16.54 2.31
CA MET A 1 7.48 -15.30 3.03
C MET A 1 7.03 -14.30 1.99
N SER A 2 5.72 -14.03 1.86
CA SER A 2 5.21 -13.09 0.87
C SER A 2 5.58 -11.65 1.28
N ASN A 3 6.25 -10.93 0.38
CA ASN A 3 6.65 -9.52 0.55
C ASN A 3 5.55 -8.60 0.03
N GLU A 4 4.30 -8.88 0.43
CA GLU A 4 3.14 -8.13 0.00
C GLU A 4 2.93 -6.90 0.90
N ILE A 5 2.80 -5.75 0.27
CA ILE A 5 2.49 -4.46 0.91
C ILE A 5 1.20 -3.93 0.32
N LEU A 6 0.35 -3.39 1.19
CA LEU A 6 -0.84 -2.68 0.79
C LEU A 6 -0.69 -1.18 1.08
N ILE A 7 -0.87 -0.37 0.06
CA ILE A 7 -0.88 1.09 0.16
C ILE A 7 -2.32 1.56 0.12
N VAL A 8 -2.75 2.29 1.16
CA VAL A 8 -4.09 2.89 1.23
C VAL A 8 -4.01 4.38 1.45
N ASP A 9 -4.34 5.10 0.41
CA ASP A 9 -4.15 6.54 0.31
C ASP A 9 -5.11 7.08 -0.73
N ASP A 10 -5.76 8.20 -0.44
CA ASP A 10 -6.71 8.86 -1.34
C ASP A 10 -6.00 9.72 -2.40
N GLU A 11 -4.72 10.04 -2.20
CA GLU A 11 -3.90 10.79 -3.15
C GLU A 11 -3.09 9.89 -4.10
N ASP A 12 -3.46 9.90 -5.39
CA ASP A 12 -2.76 9.17 -6.45
C ASP A 12 -1.25 9.47 -6.53
N ARG A 13 -0.84 10.70 -6.19
CA ARG A 13 0.56 11.15 -6.26
C ARG A 13 1.43 10.41 -5.24
N ILE A 14 0.95 10.26 -4.00
CA ILE A 14 1.67 9.58 -2.94
C ILE A 14 1.73 8.08 -3.21
N ARG A 15 0.63 7.47 -3.68
CA ARG A 15 0.64 6.05 -4.09
C ARG A 15 1.69 5.75 -5.15
N ARG A 16 1.79 6.58 -6.20
CA ARG A 16 2.79 6.41 -7.26
C ARG A 16 4.21 6.53 -6.73
N LEU A 17 4.47 7.50 -5.85
CA LEU A 17 5.79 7.69 -5.25
C LEU A 17 6.22 6.46 -4.43
N LEU A 18 5.35 6.01 -3.52
CA LEU A 18 5.62 4.85 -2.66
C LEU A 18 5.84 3.58 -3.48
N LYS A 19 5.01 3.35 -4.51
CA LYS A 19 5.15 2.24 -5.44
C LYS A 19 6.52 2.24 -6.12
N MET A 20 6.96 3.38 -6.67
CA MET A 20 8.27 3.50 -7.30
C MET A 20 9.44 3.15 -6.36
N TYR A 21 9.36 3.49 -5.06
CA TYR A 21 10.41 3.13 -4.11
C TYR A 21 10.35 1.67 -3.70
N LEU A 22 9.16 1.13 -3.44
CA LEU A 22 8.99 -0.22 -2.91
C LEU A 22 9.13 -1.30 -3.99
N GLU A 23 8.75 -1.03 -5.24
CA GLU A 23 9.02 -1.94 -6.36
C GLU A 23 10.54 -2.11 -6.59
N ARG A 24 11.34 -1.06 -6.37
CA ARG A 24 12.81 -1.14 -6.45
C ARG A 24 13.40 -2.06 -5.39
N GLU A 25 12.75 -2.16 -4.24
CA GLU A 25 13.11 -3.06 -3.14
C GLU A 25 12.47 -4.47 -3.29
N SER A 26 11.89 -4.78 -4.46
CA SER A 26 11.26 -6.07 -4.77
C SER A 26 10.08 -6.44 -3.84
N PHE A 27 9.28 -5.45 -3.42
CA PHE A 27 8.00 -5.71 -2.78
C PHE A 27 6.88 -5.89 -3.80
N GLU A 28 5.92 -6.75 -3.47
CA GLU A 28 4.67 -6.90 -4.20
C GLU A 28 3.65 -5.89 -3.65
N ILE A 29 3.18 -4.98 -4.50
CA ILE A 29 2.38 -3.82 -4.09
C ILE A 29 0.92 -4.01 -4.49
N HIS A 30 0.03 -3.87 -3.52
CA HIS A 30 -1.41 -3.75 -3.71
C HIS A 30 -1.85 -2.33 -3.35
N GLU A 31 -2.80 -1.78 -4.10
CA GLU A 31 -3.36 -0.44 -3.88
C GLU A 31 -4.83 -0.56 -3.49
N ALA A 32 -5.27 0.27 -2.55
CA ALA A 32 -6.69 0.44 -2.24
C ALA A 32 -7.00 1.90 -1.91
N SER A 33 -8.20 2.34 -2.25
CA SER A 33 -8.67 3.72 -2.02
C SER A 33 -9.57 3.86 -0.78
N MET A 34 -9.71 2.83 0.05
CA MET A 34 -10.61 2.87 1.22
C MET A 34 -10.22 1.85 2.29
N ALA A 35 -9.94 2.36 3.51
CA ALA A 35 -9.53 1.56 4.66
C ALA A 35 -10.55 0.49 5.10
N LYS A 36 -11.86 0.74 4.90
CA LYS A 36 -12.93 -0.19 5.32
C LYS A 36 -12.87 -1.55 4.62
N ARG A 37 -12.31 -1.61 3.40
CA ARG A 37 -12.17 -2.88 2.65
C ARG A 37 -11.04 -3.75 3.19
N LEU A 38 -10.17 -3.20 4.04
CA LEU A 38 -8.94 -3.84 4.52
C LEU A 38 -9.12 -4.63 5.80
N MET A 39 -10.20 -4.39 6.55
CA MET A 39 -10.38 -4.92 7.91
C MET A 39 -10.42 -6.47 7.97
N ASN A 40 -10.46 -7.15 6.82
CA ASN A 40 -10.46 -8.61 6.71
C ASN A 40 -9.20 -9.18 6.02
N LEU A 41 -8.17 -8.37 5.78
CA LEU A 41 -6.99 -8.80 5.02
C LEU A 41 -5.73 -8.82 5.91
N GLN A 42 -4.93 -9.87 5.76
CA GLN A 42 -3.68 -10.07 6.49
C GLN A 42 -2.49 -9.47 5.72
N TRP A 43 -2.42 -8.14 5.65
CA TRP A 43 -1.27 -7.45 5.03
C TRP A 43 -0.18 -7.16 6.05
N ARG A 44 1.09 -7.33 5.65
CA ARG A 44 2.23 -7.16 6.56
C ARG A 44 2.52 -5.71 6.92
N ILE A 45 2.23 -4.78 6.00
CA ILE A 45 2.37 -3.34 6.19
C ILE A 45 1.18 -2.65 5.51
N ILE A 46 0.48 -1.83 6.27
CA ILE A 46 -0.58 -0.95 5.77
C ILE A 46 -0.08 0.48 5.97
N MET A 47 0.20 1.17 4.86
CA MET A 47 0.55 2.58 4.92
C MET A 47 -0.72 3.40 4.69
N LEU A 48 -1.16 4.13 5.72
CA LEU A 48 -2.26 5.09 5.67
C LEU A 48 -1.64 6.49 5.62
N ALA A 49 -1.69 7.17 4.48
CA ALA A 49 -1.36 8.58 4.47
C ALA A 49 -2.60 9.37 4.91
N TYR A 50 -2.48 10.03 6.06
CA TYR A 50 -3.41 11.05 6.50
C TYR A 50 -2.77 12.40 6.22
N TYR A 51 -3.38 13.19 5.34
CA TYR A 51 -3.24 14.65 5.35
C TYR A 51 -4.47 15.25 6.00
#